data_AF-A0A1S3JFP9-F1
#
_entry.id   AF-A0A1S3JFP9-F1
#
_cell.length_a   1.000
_cell.length_b   1.000
_cell.length_c   1.000
_cell.angle_alpha   90.00
_cell.angle_beta   90.00
_cell.angle_gamma   90.00
#
_symmetry.space_group_name_H-M   'P 1'
#
loop_
_entity.id
_entity.type
_entity.pdbx_description
1 polymer ?
#
loop_
_entity_poly.entity_id
_entity_poly.type
_entity_poly.pdbx_seq_one_letter_code
_entity_poly.pdbx_strand_id
1 'polypeptide(L)' 'MKRILLVGGGLTAASTASLLRQSLGQQAELVLWDKARGAGGRMSTSRSPNDGVCTADLGAQYITATPSYAESHKK' A
#
# COMPACT_ATOMS: atom_id res chain seq x y z
N MET A 1 5.86 21.72 12.03
CA MET A 1 5.42 20.38 11.63
C MET A 1 6.02 20.07 10.27
N LYS A 2 6.71 18.92 10.10
CA LYS A 2 7.33 18.57 8.81
C LYS A 2 6.26 18.01 7.87
N ARG A 3 6.31 18.34 6.58
CA ARG A 3 5.38 17.79 5.57
C ARG A 3 6.14 16.83 4.69
N ILE A 4 5.63 15.60 4.54
CA ILE A 4 6.26 14.55 3.75
C ILE A 4 5.29 14.15 2.65
N LEU A 5 5.69 14.36 1.41
CA LEU A 5 4.94 13.91 0.24
C LEU A 5 5.41 12.49 -0.15
N LEU A 6 4.45 11.58 -0.24
CA LEU A 6 4.60 10.24 -0.79
C LEU A 6 3.99 10.24 -2.19
N VAL A 7 4.80 9.93 -3.21
CA VAL A 7 4.34 9.87 -4.60
C VAL A 7 4.16 8.42 -5.02
N GLY A 8 2.93 8.07 -5.39
CA GLY A 8 2.45 6.71 -5.63
C GLY A 8 1.71 6.15 -4.41
N GLY A 9 0.56 5.54 -4.64
CA GLY A 9 -0.34 4.91 -3.67
C GLY A 9 -0.34 3.39 -3.75
N GLY A 10 0.81 2.79 -4.08
CA GLY A 10 1.02 1.33 -4.07
C GLY A 10 1.48 0.81 -2.70
N LEU A 11 1.74 -0.51 -2.64
CA LEU A 11 2.15 -1.21 -1.41
C LEU A 11 3.32 -0.54 -0.68
N THR A 12 4.38 -0.19 -1.42
CA THR A 12 5.58 0.42 -0.82
C THR A 12 5.25 1.73 -0.11
N ALA A 13 4.50 2.64 -0.76
CA ALA A 13 4.14 3.91 -0.15
C ALA A 13 3.20 3.73 1.05
N ALA A 14 2.26 2.79 0.98
CA ALA A 14 1.40 2.44 2.11
C ALA A 14 2.19 1.93 3.32
N SER A 15 3.15 1.01 3.10
CA SER A 15 4.05 0.51 4.15
C SER A 15 4.95 1.61 4.71
N THR A 16 5.54 2.44 3.85
CA THR A 16 6.36 3.59 4.26
C THR A 16 5.53 4.59 5.08
N ALA A 17 4.31 4.92 4.65
CA ALA A 17 3.42 5.81 5.40
C ALA A 17 3.10 5.26 6.79
N SER A 18 2.82 3.95 6.88
CA SER A 18 2.54 3.28 8.16
C SER A 18 3.74 3.35 9.10
N LEU A 19 4.94 3.03 8.62
CA LEU A 19 6.18 3.10 9.41
C LEU A 19 6.51 4.54 9.82
N LEU A 20 6.39 5.51 8.91
CA LEU A 20 6.59 6.94 9.23
C LEU A 20 5.60 7.42 10.30
N ARG A 21 4.33 6.98 10.22
CA ARG A 21 3.33 7.32 11.22
C ARG A 21 3.68 6.74 12.59
N GLN A 22 4.18 5.50 12.63
CA GLN A 22 4.64 4.86 13.88
C GLN A 22 5.84 5.59 14.48
N SER A 23 6.83 5.97 13.65
CA SER A 23 8.07 6.61 14.13
C SER A 23 7.92 8.10 14.46
N LEU A 24 7.10 8.83 13.71
CA LEU A 24 7.01 10.30 13.80
C LEU A 24 5.69 10.79 14.42
N GLY A 25 4.68 9.94 14.52
CA GLY A 25 3.37 10.29 15.09
C GLY A 25 2.73 11.51 14.42
N GLN A 26 2.43 12.53 15.23
CA GLN A 26 1.86 13.80 14.78
C GLN A 26 2.93 14.87 14.45
N GLN A 27 4.22 14.55 14.58
CA GLN A 27 5.29 15.52 14.30
C GLN A 27 5.45 15.78 12.79
N ALA A 28 4.90 14.88 11.97
CA ALA A 28 4.86 14.99 10.51
C ALA A 28 3.43 14.86 9.94
N GLU A 29 3.11 15.73 9.00
CA GLU A 29 1.97 15.59 8.09
C GLU A 29 2.40 14.72 6.91
N LEU A 30 1.66 13.65 6.66
CA LEU A 30 1.88 12.77 5.52
C LEU A 30 0.86 13.12 4.44
N VAL A 31 1.35 13.48 3.25
CA VAL A 31 0.53 13.74 2.06
C VAL A 31 0.82 12.64 1.06
N LEU A 32 -0.21 12.04 0.47
CA LEU A 32 -0.05 10.99 -0.54
C LEU A 32 -0.70 11.43 -1.84
N TRP A 33 0.06 11.40 -2.93
CA TRP A 33 -0.44 11.65 -4.28
C TRP A 33 -0.27 10.39 -5.13
N ASP A 34 -1.34 9.95 -5.75
CA ASP A 34 -1.31 8.92 -6.80
C ASP A 34 -1.93 9.51 -8.08
N LYS A 35 -1.39 9.12 -9.23
CA LYS A 35 -1.94 9.46 -10.54
C LYS A 35 -3.26 8.73 -10.80
N ALA A 36 -3.40 7.52 -10.25
CA ALA A 36 -4.58 6.69 -10.41
C ALA A 36 -5.76 7.23 -9.58
N ARG A 37 -6.99 6.83 -9.96
CA ARG A 37 -8.21 7.19 -9.23
C ARG A 37 -8.34 6.47 -7.87
N GLY A 38 -7.57 5.41 -7.65
CA GLY A 38 -7.61 4.61 -6.43
C GLY A 38 -6.23 4.09 -6.07
N ALA A 39 -6.08 3.69 -4.81
CA ALA A 39 -4.85 3.10 -4.30
C ALA A 39 -4.65 1.65 -4.78
N GLY A 40 -3.45 1.12 -4.55
CA GLY A 40 -3.08 -0.27 -4.80
C GLY A 40 -2.00 -0.41 -5.87
N GLY A 41 -1.99 0.45 -6.89
CA GLY A 41 -1.04 0.36 -8.00
C GLY A 41 -1.09 -1.04 -8.65
N ARG A 42 0.04 -1.77 -8.66
CA ARG A 42 0.12 -3.16 -9.16
C ARG A 42 -0.58 -4.20 -8.26
N MET A 43 -1.23 -3.78 -7.18
CA MET A 43 -2.03 -4.63 -6.30
C MET A 43 -3.50 -4.16 -6.22
N SER A 44 -3.98 -3.45 -7.25
CA SER A 44 -5.36 -2.98 -7.29
C SER A 44 -6.34 -4.11 -7.64
N THR A 45 -7.45 -4.15 -6.92
CA THR A 45 -8.63 -4.96 -7.24
C THR A 45 -9.61 -4.15 -8.09
N SER A 46 -9.98 -4.67 -9.26
CA SER A 46 -11.05 -4.13 -10.10
C SER A 46 -12.41 -4.69 -9.68
N ARG A 47 -13.46 -3.90 -9.89
CA ARG A 47 -14.86 -4.26 -9.56
C ARG A 47 -15.72 -4.15 -10.80
N SER A 48 -16.65 -5.08 -10.97
CA SER A 48 -17.67 -4.97 -12.01
C SER A 48 -18.53 -3.74 -11.77
N PRO A 49 -18.90 -2.97 -12.82
CA PRO A 49 -19.82 -1.85 -12.69
C PRO A 49 -21.26 -2.29 -12.35
N ASN A 50 -21.60 -3.56 -12.61
CA ASN A 50 -22.95 -4.10 -12.44
C ASN A 50 -23.13 -4.88 -11.13
N ASP A 51 -22.05 -5.30 -10.49
CA ASP A 51 -22.05 -6.04 -9.22
C ASP A 51 -20.76 -5.74 -8.44
N GLY A 52 -20.87 -5.02 -7.33
CA GLY A 52 -19.73 -4.63 -6.51
C GLY A 52 -19.04 -5.77 -5.78
N VAL A 53 -19.68 -6.94 -5.68
CA VAL A 53 -19.11 -8.17 -5.10
C VAL A 53 -18.29 -8.94 -6.15
N CYS A 54 -18.60 -8.77 -7.44
CA CYS A 54 -17.81 -9.32 -8.53
C CYS A 54 -16.52 -8.52 -8.70
N THR A 55 -15.42 -9.08 -8.18
CA THR A 55 -14.10 -8.45 -8.15
C THR A 55 -13.04 -9.28 -8.86
N ALA A 56 -11.97 -8.63 -9.32
CA ALA A 56 -10.82 -9.30 -9.90
C ALA A 56 -9.53 -8.54 -9.57
N ASP A 57 -8.54 -9.24 -9.03
CA ASP A 57 -7.19 -8.71 -8.90
C ASP A 57 -6.50 -8.79 -10.26
N LEU A 58 -6.09 -7.65 -10.81
CA LEU A 58 -5.45 -7.60 -12.15
C LEU A 58 -3.92 -7.64 -12.09
N GLY A 59 -3.34 -7.47 -10.90
CA GLY A 59 -1.91 -7.43 -10.66
C GLY A 59 -1.46 -8.60 -9.80
N ALA A 60 -0.89 -8.31 -8.63
CA ALA A 60 -0.52 -9.35 -7.67
C ALA A 60 -1.74 -10.17 -7.23
N GLN A 61 -1.60 -11.50 -7.26
CA GLN A 61 -2.67 -12.45 -6.94
C GLN A 61 -2.54 -13.05 -5.53
N TYR A 62 -1.31 -13.37 -5.13
CA TYR A 62 -1.02 -14.03 -3.86
C TYR A 62 0.27 -13.48 -3.26
N ILE A 63 0.33 -13.47 -1.93
CA ILE A 63 1.53 -13.17 -1.17
C ILE A 63 2.19 -14.52 -0.86
N THR A 64 3.41 -14.70 -1.34
CA THR A 64 4.25 -15.84 -0.99
C THR A 64 5.44 -15.37 -0.19
N ALA A 65 5.75 -16.07 0.90
CA ALA A 65 6.94 -15.83 1.70
C ALA A 65 7.83 -17.07 1.57
N THR A 66 9.05 -16.88 1.09
CA THR A 66 10.04 -17.97 1.13
C THR A 66 10.39 -18.28 2.60
N PRO A 67 10.74 -19.52 2.95
CA PRO A 67 11.16 -19.85 4.30
C PRO A 67 12.30 -18.93 4.80
N SER A 68 13.28 -18.64 3.95
CA SER A 68 14.39 -17.74 4.27
C SER A 68 13.93 -16.30 4.58
N TYR A 69 12.97 -15.78 3.82
CA TYR A 69 12.45 -14.43 4.05
C TYR A 69 11.63 -14.36 5.34
N ALA A 70 10.84 -15.40 5.61
CA ALA A 70 10.06 -15.50 6.85
C ALA A 70 10.98 -15.59 8.08
N GLU A 71 12.02 -16.42 8.06
CA GLU A 71 12.96 -16.54 9.18
C GLU A 71 13.75 -15.25 9.44
N SER A 72 14.28 -14.61 8.38
CA SER A 72 15.03 -13.35 8.51
C SER A 72 14.20 -12.17 9.02
N HIS A 73 12.87 -12.25 8.93
CA HIS A 73 11.94 -11.20 9.35
C HIS A 73 10.99 -11.65 10.46
N LYS A 74 11.30 -12.74 11.17
CA LYS A 74 10.61 -13.08 12.43
C LYS A 74 10.83 -11.95 13.43
N LYS A 75 9.73 -11.46 14.01
CA LYS A 75 9.75 -10.51 15.13
C LYS A 75 9.75 -11.26 16.45
#